data_AF-A0A1C6SAK4-F1
#
_entry.id   AF-A0A1C6SAK4-F1
#
_cell.length_a   1.000
_cell.length_b   1.000
_cell.length_c   1.000
_cell.angle_alpha   90.00
_cell.angle_beta   90.00
_cell.angle_gamma   90.00
#
_symmetry.space_group_name_H-M   'P 1'
#
loop_
_entity.id
_entity.type
_entity.pdbx_description
1 polymer ?
#
loop_
_entity_poly.entity_id
_entity_poly.type
_entity_poly.pdbx_seq_one_letter_code
_entity_poly.pdbx_strand_id
1 'polypeptide(L)'
;MTSTHAARPVPEGATARITQRQDEPQHLNRLLAYSRDYQIAHRWRRARALGTFALAAVGPFISLFIPATTDLVAAISAGWLVLGRTLLTGMEQRATHHAARVQELYDTNLFHLPWNTALAGRKPAPEDVAASARHITDDTKYRNWYSVDLGTTPWPADVLLCQRQSMVWSRQEHRAYSATILTTGVIWFIIGLVIALVRDLSLADYLIKIFLPSAPAFLDTIELARQHWQHANARQQAEHKIDDLWQAYVTQPDTLAISNCREVQDAAFLLRRNGPRVPNLFYKLRRARSEANTRAGTAALLNGSHAGQAPD
;
A
#
# COMPACT_ATOMS: atom_id res chain seq x y z
N MET A 1 -1.87 35.35 6.33
CA MET A 1 -2.52 34.12 5.85
C MET A 1 -3.07 34.40 4.46
N THR A 2 -2.24 34.32 3.42
CA THR A 2 -2.66 34.46 2.03
C THR A 2 -3.12 33.09 1.55
N SER A 3 -4.45 32.93 1.43
CA SER A 3 -5.04 31.76 0.77
C SER A 3 -4.49 31.73 -0.65
N THR A 4 -3.49 30.89 -0.89
CA THR A 4 -2.96 30.68 -2.23
C THR A 4 -3.99 29.84 -2.95
N HIS A 5 -4.97 30.49 -3.59
CA HIS A 5 -5.81 29.80 -4.56
C HIS A 5 -4.84 29.15 -5.55
N ALA A 6 -4.81 27.82 -5.56
CA ALA A 6 -3.99 27.09 -6.53
C ALA A 6 -4.47 27.52 -7.91
N ALA A 7 -3.59 28.23 -8.64
CA ALA A 7 -3.92 28.70 -9.98
C ALA A 7 -4.22 27.47 -10.86
N ARG A 8 -5.30 27.53 -11.65
CA ARG A 8 -5.64 26.43 -12.56
C ARG A 8 -4.44 26.20 -13.51
N PRO A 9 -3.97 24.94 -13.65
CA PRO A 9 -2.81 24.65 -14.48
C PRO A 9 -3.12 24.69 -15.99
N VAL A 10 -4.41 24.65 -16.33
CA VAL A 10 -4.95 24.67 -17.68
C VAL A 10 -6.22 25.55 -17.70
N PRO A 11 -6.64 26.06 -18.89
CA PRO A 11 -7.91 26.77 -19.02
C PRO A 11 -9.10 25.93 -18.51
N GLU A 12 -10.20 26.61 -18.17
CA GLU A 12 -11.44 25.95 -17.77
C GLU A 12 -11.92 24.97 -18.83
N GLY A 13 -12.35 23.78 -18.40
CA GLY A 13 -12.80 22.72 -19.32
C GLY A 13 -11.69 22.00 -20.10
N ALA A 14 -10.42 22.35 -19.90
CA ALA A 14 -9.31 21.67 -20.58
C ALA A 14 -8.77 20.47 -19.79
N THR A 15 -8.30 19.44 -20.51
CA THR A 15 -7.59 18.29 -19.91
C THR A 15 -6.21 18.72 -19.41
N ALA A 16 -5.76 18.25 -18.24
CA ALA A 16 -4.43 18.58 -17.74
C ALA A 16 -3.31 17.71 -18.33
N ARG A 17 -3.59 16.86 -19.33
CA ARG A 17 -2.64 15.96 -20.00
C ARG A 17 -1.81 15.10 -19.03
N ILE A 18 -2.43 14.62 -17.96
CA ILE A 18 -1.77 13.82 -16.90
C ILE A 18 -1.03 12.62 -17.49
N THR A 19 -1.62 11.96 -18.49
CA THR A 19 -1.04 10.77 -19.15
C THR A 19 0.30 11.03 -19.82
N GLN A 20 0.54 12.26 -20.30
CA GLN A 20 1.81 12.68 -20.89
C GLN A 20 2.78 13.20 -19.81
N ARG A 21 2.30 14.07 -18.92
CA ARG A 21 3.13 14.73 -17.89
C ARG A 21 3.73 13.73 -16.88
N GLN A 22 3.03 12.64 -16.58
CA GLN A 22 3.50 11.66 -15.58
C GLN A 22 4.87 11.04 -15.93
N ASP A 23 5.19 10.95 -17.22
CA ASP A 23 6.41 10.32 -17.72
C ASP A 23 7.53 11.35 -18.00
N GLU A 24 7.29 12.64 -17.72
CA GLU A 24 8.34 13.66 -17.76
C GLU A 24 9.44 13.35 -16.72
N PRO A 25 10.72 13.66 -17.01
CA PRO A 25 11.85 13.28 -16.15
C PRO A 25 11.70 13.72 -14.68
N GLN A 26 11.11 14.90 -14.45
CA GLN A 26 10.88 15.43 -13.10
C GLN A 26 9.89 14.58 -12.27
N HIS A 27 8.85 14.04 -12.91
CA HIS A 27 7.84 13.20 -12.28
C HIS A 27 8.35 11.78 -12.14
N LEU A 28 8.96 11.25 -13.20
CA LEU A 28 9.54 9.92 -13.20
C LEU A 28 10.62 9.77 -12.10
N ASN A 29 11.51 10.75 -11.93
CA ASN A 29 12.51 10.75 -10.86
C ASN A 29 11.89 10.62 -9.46
N ARG A 30 10.76 11.29 -9.19
CA ARG A 30 10.07 11.18 -7.89
C ARG A 30 9.49 9.78 -7.71
N LEU A 31 8.92 9.19 -8.76
CA LEU A 31 8.36 7.84 -8.72
C LEU A 31 9.45 6.76 -8.53
N LEU A 32 10.61 6.95 -9.16
CA LEU A 32 11.81 6.12 -8.95
C LEU A 32 12.31 6.22 -7.51
N ALA A 33 12.43 7.43 -6.97
CA ALA A 33 12.83 7.66 -5.59
C ALA A 33 11.87 7.01 -4.59
N TYR A 34 10.56 7.24 -4.76
CA TYR A 34 9.51 6.55 -3.98
C TYR A 34 9.70 5.04 -4.01
N SER A 35 9.91 4.48 -5.20
CA SER A 35 10.05 3.03 -5.38
C SER A 35 11.31 2.47 -4.74
N ARG A 36 12.41 3.24 -4.73
CA ARG A 36 13.64 2.86 -4.03
C ARG A 36 13.44 2.86 -2.52
N ASP A 37 12.90 3.93 -1.96
CA ASP A 37 12.64 4.06 -0.53
C ASP A 37 11.67 2.97 -0.05
N TYR A 38 10.69 2.65 -0.89
CA TYR A 38 9.75 1.56 -0.68
C TYR A 38 10.44 0.19 -0.64
N GLN A 39 11.40 -0.08 -1.54
CA GLN A 39 12.19 -1.31 -1.49
C GLN A 39 13.04 -1.40 -0.22
N ILE A 40 13.56 -0.27 0.29
CA ILE A 40 14.31 -0.22 1.55
C ILE A 40 13.41 -0.61 2.73
N ALA A 41 12.21 -0.02 2.81
CA ALA A 41 11.22 -0.38 3.84
C ALA A 41 10.90 -1.90 3.80
N HIS A 42 10.70 -2.46 2.60
CA HIS A 42 10.44 -3.89 2.44
C HIS A 42 11.59 -4.78 2.90
N ARG A 43 12.86 -4.34 2.78
CA ARG A 43 14.01 -5.12 3.27
C ARG A 43 13.98 -5.27 4.78
N TRP A 44 13.70 -4.20 5.52
CA TRP A 44 13.59 -4.25 6.98
C TRP A 44 12.44 -5.14 7.45
N ARG A 45 11.27 -5.00 6.82
CA ARG A 45 10.11 -5.88 7.07
C ARG A 45 10.45 -7.34 6.81
N ARG A 46 11.06 -7.64 5.67
CA ARG A 46 11.45 -9.01 5.29
C ARG A 46 12.48 -9.59 6.25
N ALA A 47 13.50 -8.83 6.62
CA ALA A 47 14.50 -9.28 7.59
C ALA A 47 13.84 -9.68 8.91
N ARG A 48 12.99 -8.81 9.46
CA ARG A 48 12.20 -9.07 10.68
C ARG A 48 11.36 -10.34 10.56
N ALA A 49 10.55 -10.43 9.50
CA ALA A 49 9.65 -11.57 9.29
C ALA A 49 10.42 -12.89 9.10
N LEU A 50 11.49 -12.89 8.31
CA LEU A 50 12.32 -14.08 8.08
C LEU A 50 12.94 -14.60 9.37
N GLY A 51 13.47 -13.74 10.23
CA GLY A 51 14.00 -14.20 11.51
C GLY A 51 12.91 -14.76 12.42
N THR A 52 11.73 -14.14 12.47
CA THR A 52 10.60 -14.67 13.27
C THR A 52 10.15 -16.03 12.77
N PHE A 53 9.99 -16.21 11.46
CA PHE A 53 9.59 -17.48 10.88
C PHE A 53 10.68 -18.55 11.00
N ALA A 54 11.96 -18.20 10.83
CA ALA A 54 13.06 -19.12 11.02
C ALA A 54 13.10 -19.65 12.46
N LEU A 55 12.95 -18.76 13.46
CA LEU A 55 12.89 -19.16 14.87
C LEU A 55 11.65 -19.98 15.19
N ALA A 56 10.48 -19.63 14.64
CA ALA A 56 9.25 -20.40 14.84
C ALA A 56 9.31 -21.81 14.20
N ALA A 57 10.01 -21.96 13.07
CA ALA A 57 10.18 -23.25 12.41
C ALA A 57 11.24 -24.12 13.10
N VAL A 58 12.37 -23.52 13.47
CA VAL A 58 13.53 -24.23 14.04
C VAL A 58 13.35 -24.51 15.53
N GLY A 59 12.68 -23.63 16.27
CA GLY A 59 12.47 -23.73 17.72
C GLY A 59 11.88 -25.08 18.16
N PRO A 60 10.69 -25.48 17.66
CA PRO A 60 10.10 -26.78 17.96
C PRO A 60 11.03 -27.96 17.63
N PHE A 61 11.73 -27.89 16.50
CA PHE A 61 12.65 -28.95 16.08
C PHE A 61 13.82 -29.08 17.06
N ILE A 62 14.47 -27.98 17.43
CA ILE A 62 15.56 -27.99 18.41
C ILE A 62 15.06 -28.48 19.78
N SER A 63 13.91 -28.00 20.25
CA SER A 63 13.35 -28.43 21.53
C SER A 63 13.01 -29.92 21.57
N LEU A 64 12.61 -30.52 20.44
CA LEU A 64 12.30 -31.95 20.36
C LEU A 64 13.53 -32.84 20.23
N PHE A 65 14.57 -32.40 19.51
CA PHE A 65 15.71 -33.26 19.15
C PHE A 65 17.02 -32.91 19.87
N ILE A 66 17.18 -31.69 20.40
CA ILE A 66 18.40 -31.22 21.09
C ILE A 66 18.04 -30.41 22.34
N PRO A 67 17.48 -31.04 23.40
CA PRO A 67 16.94 -30.33 24.57
C PRO A 67 17.95 -29.44 25.30
N ALA A 68 19.24 -29.81 25.27
CA ALA A 68 20.33 -29.10 25.93
C ALA A 68 20.52 -27.64 25.47
N THR A 69 19.94 -27.24 24.33
CA THR A 69 20.09 -25.88 23.77
C THR A 69 18.82 -25.02 23.89
N THR A 70 17.77 -25.54 24.54
CA THR A 70 16.44 -24.90 24.61
C THR A 70 16.50 -23.49 25.21
N ASP A 71 17.21 -23.31 26.33
CA ASP A 71 17.30 -22.02 27.02
C ASP A 71 17.99 -20.95 26.15
N LEU A 72 19.04 -21.34 25.42
CA LEU A 72 19.74 -20.45 24.50
C LEU A 72 18.84 -20.03 23.33
N VAL A 73 18.09 -20.98 22.74
CA VAL A 73 17.15 -20.68 21.64
C VAL A 73 16.02 -19.78 22.11
N ALA A 74 15.51 -19.99 23.32
CA ALA A 74 14.51 -19.12 23.93
C ALA A 74 15.05 -17.69 24.12
N ALA A 75 16.27 -17.55 24.66
CA ALA A 75 16.92 -16.25 24.84
C ALA A 75 17.16 -15.52 23.50
N ILE A 76 17.64 -16.23 22.48
CA ILE A 76 17.79 -15.68 21.11
C ILE A 76 16.43 -15.25 20.55
N SER A 77 15.39 -16.06 20.74
CA SER A 77 14.05 -15.76 20.25
C SER A 77 13.46 -14.51 20.90
N ALA A 78 13.64 -14.38 22.22
CA ALA A 78 13.25 -13.19 22.96
C ALA A 78 14.02 -11.94 22.49
N GLY A 79 15.35 -12.06 22.34
CA GLY A 79 16.20 -10.97 21.83
C GLY A 79 15.79 -10.53 20.41
N TRP A 80 15.51 -11.49 19.53
CA TRP A 80 15.03 -11.21 18.18
C TRP A 80 13.66 -10.52 18.18
N LEU A 81 12.74 -10.94 19.03
CA LEU A 81 11.44 -10.32 19.17
C LEU A 81 11.57 -8.84 19.57
N VAL A 82 12.42 -8.55 20.57
CA VAL A 82 12.71 -7.17 21.02
C VAL A 82 13.34 -6.35 19.89
N LEU A 83 14.40 -6.87 19.24
CA LEU A 83 15.08 -6.21 18.12
C LEU A 83 14.11 -5.92 16.96
N GLY A 84 13.26 -6.88 16.63
CA GLY A 84 12.26 -6.77 15.58
C GLY A 84 11.21 -5.70 15.88
N ARG A 85 10.64 -5.71 17.09
CA ARG A 85 9.57 -4.78 17.49
C ARG A 85 10.06 -3.35 17.71
N THR A 86 11.36 -3.16 17.96
CA THR A 86 11.95 -1.84 18.22
C THR A 86 12.70 -1.32 16.98
N LEU A 87 13.97 -1.69 16.82
CA LEU A 87 14.87 -1.10 15.83
C LEU A 87 14.40 -1.38 14.40
N LEU A 88 14.12 -2.64 14.04
CA LEU A 88 13.74 -2.98 12.67
C LEU A 88 12.42 -2.32 12.25
N THR A 89 11.44 -2.26 13.17
CA THR A 89 10.17 -1.56 12.94
C THR A 89 10.38 -0.06 12.80
N GLY A 90 11.23 0.56 13.63
CA GLY A 90 11.56 1.98 13.50
C GLY A 90 12.24 2.32 12.16
N MET A 91 13.17 1.48 11.70
CA MET A 91 13.82 1.66 10.39
C MET A 91 12.84 1.51 9.23
N GLU A 92 11.96 0.52 9.31
CA GLU A 92 10.88 0.30 8.34
C GLU A 92 9.94 1.52 8.26
N GLN A 93 9.51 2.06 9.40
CA GLN A 93 8.62 3.21 9.49
C GLN A 93 9.25 4.48 8.92
N ARG A 94 10.54 4.75 9.24
CA ARG A 94 11.26 5.90 8.68
C ARG A 94 11.31 5.87 7.16
N ALA A 95 11.69 4.73 6.58
CA ALA A 95 11.72 4.56 5.12
C ALA A 95 10.32 4.69 4.51
N THR A 96 9.30 4.11 5.16
CA THR A 96 7.88 4.21 4.74
C THR A 96 7.37 5.65 4.73
N HIS A 97 7.69 6.44 5.77
CA HIS A 97 7.27 7.83 5.88
C HIS A 97 7.94 8.70 4.82
N HIS A 98 9.24 8.49 4.59
CA HIS A 98 9.94 9.20 3.52
C HIS A 98 9.34 8.86 2.14
N ALA A 99 9.15 7.58 1.84
CA ALA A 99 8.55 7.13 0.59
C ALA A 99 7.16 7.76 0.38
N ALA A 100 6.32 7.79 1.42
CA ALA A 100 5.00 8.40 1.35
C ALA A 100 5.06 9.90 1.03
N ARG A 101 6.02 10.65 1.60
CA ARG A 101 6.22 12.08 1.29
C ARG A 101 6.73 12.31 -0.13
N VAL A 102 7.57 11.43 -0.66
CA VAL A 102 8.03 11.50 -2.06
C VAL A 102 6.89 11.22 -3.02
N GLN A 103 6.06 10.20 -2.74
CA GLN A 103 4.87 9.93 -3.55
C GLN A 103 3.86 11.08 -3.46
N GLU A 104 3.69 11.68 -2.28
CA GLU A 104 2.85 12.87 -2.16
C GLU A 104 3.39 14.01 -3.01
N LEU A 105 4.71 14.22 -3.02
CA LEU A 105 5.33 15.24 -3.87
C LEU A 105 5.11 14.94 -5.35
N TYR A 106 5.17 13.67 -5.75
CA TYR A 106 4.84 13.25 -7.11
C TYR A 106 3.38 13.56 -7.44
N ASP A 107 2.43 13.05 -6.65
CA ASP A 107 0.99 13.17 -6.89
C ASP A 107 0.56 14.66 -6.86
N THR A 108 0.97 15.45 -5.87
CA THR A 108 0.54 16.86 -5.77
C THR A 108 1.04 17.70 -6.93
N ASN A 109 2.28 17.50 -7.38
CA ASN A 109 2.79 18.23 -8.53
C ASN A 109 2.15 17.72 -9.83
N LEU A 110 1.89 16.41 -9.94
CA LEU A 110 1.27 15.84 -11.14
C LEU A 110 -0.16 16.33 -11.31
N PHE A 111 -0.91 16.44 -10.22
CA PHE A 111 -2.31 16.83 -10.20
C PHE A 111 -2.54 18.34 -10.01
N HIS A 112 -1.46 19.11 -9.83
CA HIS A 112 -1.52 20.55 -9.49
C HIS A 112 -2.34 20.82 -8.22
N LEU A 113 -2.18 19.96 -7.21
CA LEU A 113 -2.80 20.11 -5.91
C LEU A 113 -1.86 20.85 -4.94
N PRO A 114 -2.40 21.67 -4.02
CA PRO A 114 -1.57 22.34 -3.02
C PRO A 114 -0.91 21.30 -2.09
N TRP A 115 0.29 21.64 -1.61
CA TRP A 115 1.00 20.83 -0.62
C TRP A 115 0.47 21.10 0.78
N ASN A 116 0.11 20.05 1.52
CA ASN A 116 -0.36 20.16 2.90
C ASN A 116 0.80 20.01 3.89
N THR A 117 1.41 21.13 4.30
CA THR A 117 2.54 21.13 5.24
C THR A 117 2.16 20.63 6.63
N ALA A 118 0.92 20.86 7.08
CA ALA A 118 0.45 20.38 8.38
C ALA A 118 0.38 18.84 8.43
N LEU A 119 0.03 18.21 7.31
CA LEU A 119 -0.12 16.77 7.20
C LEU A 119 1.18 16.04 6.84
N ALA A 120 1.87 16.53 5.80
CA ALA A 120 3.04 15.88 5.19
C ALA A 120 4.38 16.45 5.67
N GLY A 121 4.37 17.53 6.45
CA GLY A 121 5.57 18.24 6.88
C GLY A 121 6.23 19.00 5.74
N ARG A 122 7.55 19.21 5.85
CA ARG A 122 8.35 19.85 4.78
C ARG A 122 8.33 18.98 3.52
N LYS A 123 8.50 19.59 2.34
CA LYS A 123 8.72 18.82 1.11
C LYS A 123 10.05 18.05 1.19
N PRO A 124 10.15 16.84 0.63
CA PRO A 124 11.44 16.16 0.46
C PRO A 124 12.43 17.04 -0.30
N ALA A 125 13.70 17.01 0.09
CA ALA A 125 14.72 17.79 -0.57
C ALA A 125 15.01 17.23 -1.98
N PRO A 126 15.19 18.06 -3.03
CA PRO A 126 15.45 17.59 -4.39
C PRO A 126 16.68 16.67 -4.50
N GLU A 127 17.74 16.96 -3.75
CA GLU A 127 18.97 16.18 -3.66
C GLU A 127 18.73 14.77 -3.13
N ASP A 128 17.90 14.62 -2.10
CA ASP A 128 17.53 13.31 -1.54
C ASP A 128 16.73 12.49 -2.54
N VAL A 129 15.75 13.13 -3.20
CA VAL A 129 14.94 12.49 -4.24
C VAL A 129 15.84 12.01 -5.39
N ALA A 130 16.76 12.86 -5.86
CA ALA A 130 17.70 12.48 -6.92
C ALA A 130 18.64 11.35 -6.50
N ALA A 131 19.15 11.37 -5.25
CA ALA A 131 20.01 10.31 -4.72
C ALA A 131 19.28 8.96 -4.65
N SER A 132 18.04 8.94 -4.19
CA SER A 132 17.21 7.72 -4.18
C SER A 132 16.89 7.23 -5.60
N ALA A 133 16.50 8.12 -6.51
CA ALA A 133 16.13 7.76 -7.88
C ALA A 133 17.26 7.06 -8.65
N ARG A 134 18.52 7.51 -8.49
CA ARG A 134 19.71 6.95 -9.18
C ARG A 134 19.95 5.45 -8.96
N HIS A 135 19.35 4.86 -7.92
CA HIS A 135 19.47 3.43 -7.65
C HIS A 135 18.61 2.54 -8.55
N ILE A 136 17.76 3.14 -9.39
CA ILE A 136 16.93 2.43 -10.35
C ILE A 136 17.31 2.92 -11.75
N THR A 137 17.90 2.02 -12.54
CA THR A 137 18.35 2.31 -13.90
C THR A 137 17.29 2.03 -14.95
N ASP A 138 16.47 0.99 -14.74
CA ASP A 138 15.36 0.64 -15.62
C ASP A 138 14.06 1.26 -15.12
N ASP A 139 13.59 2.27 -15.85
CA ASP A 139 12.39 3.05 -15.55
C ASP A 139 11.10 2.49 -16.20
N THR A 140 11.22 1.50 -17.09
CA THR A 140 10.13 1.07 -17.99
C THR A 140 8.86 0.70 -17.23
N LYS A 141 8.99 -0.01 -16.10
CA LYS A 141 7.88 -0.47 -15.25
C LYS A 141 7.19 0.64 -14.44
N TYR A 142 7.76 1.85 -14.44
CA TYR A 142 7.25 3.03 -13.74
C TYR A 142 6.59 4.06 -14.67
N ARG A 143 6.75 3.89 -15.98
CA ARG A 143 6.03 4.68 -16.98
C ARG A 143 4.56 4.32 -17.00
N ASN A 144 3.72 5.27 -17.42
CA ASN A 144 2.26 5.10 -17.46
C ASN A 144 1.67 4.64 -16.12
N TRP A 145 2.15 5.21 -15.02
CA TRP A 145 1.72 4.86 -13.65
C TRP A 145 0.20 4.98 -13.47
N TYR A 146 -0.39 6.05 -14.00
CA TYR A 146 -1.82 6.20 -14.22
C TYR A 146 -2.15 5.77 -15.64
N SER A 147 -2.79 4.60 -15.76
CA SER A 147 -3.05 3.91 -17.03
C SER A 147 -4.53 3.94 -17.41
N VAL A 148 -5.37 4.61 -16.63
CA VAL A 148 -6.77 4.85 -16.98
C VAL A 148 -6.86 5.76 -18.19
N ASP A 149 -7.82 5.48 -19.06
CA ASP A 149 -8.17 6.40 -20.13
C ASP A 149 -8.89 7.61 -19.52
N LEU A 150 -8.33 8.79 -19.74
CA LEU A 150 -8.89 10.05 -19.27
C LEU A 150 -9.75 10.72 -20.34
N GLY A 151 -9.71 10.25 -21.59
CA GLY A 151 -10.43 10.85 -22.71
C GLY A 151 -10.27 12.38 -22.76
N THR A 152 -11.40 13.07 -22.83
CA THR A 152 -11.49 14.54 -22.77
C THR A 152 -11.90 15.06 -21.39
N THR A 153 -11.74 14.26 -20.33
CA THR A 153 -12.14 14.64 -18.97
C THR A 153 -11.37 15.89 -18.52
N PRO A 154 -12.06 17.00 -18.18
CA PRO A 154 -11.41 18.23 -17.78
C PRO A 154 -10.81 18.12 -16.38
N TRP A 155 -9.87 19.00 -16.09
CA TRP A 155 -9.40 19.20 -14.72
C TRP A 155 -10.46 19.92 -13.88
N PRO A 156 -10.68 19.54 -12.60
CA PRO A 156 -9.96 18.53 -11.82
C PRO A 156 -10.60 17.12 -11.82
N ALA A 157 -11.58 16.85 -12.68
CA ALA A 157 -12.22 15.54 -12.74
C ALA A 157 -11.26 14.43 -13.22
N ASP A 158 -10.29 14.77 -14.07
CA ASP A 158 -9.21 13.86 -14.49
C ASP A 158 -8.35 13.38 -13.31
N VAL A 159 -8.05 14.27 -12.35
CA VAL A 159 -7.37 13.94 -11.09
C VAL A 159 -8.18 12.93 -10.28
N LEU A 160 -9.50 13.13 -10.19
CA LEU A 160 -10.40 12.27 -9.43
C LEU A 160 -10.37 10.82 -9.96
N LEU A 161 -10.34 10.64 -11.28
CA LEU A 161 -10.18 9.32 -11.91
C LEU A 161 -8.83 8.66 -11.61
N CYS A 162 -7.73 9.43 -11.63
CA CYS A 162 -6.41 8.92 -11.23
C CYS A 162 -6.37 8.51 -9.75
N GLN A 163 -6.98 9.31 -8.87
CA GLN A 163 -7.09 8.99 -7.45
C GLN A 163 -7.91 7.72 -7.25
N ARG A 164 -9.01 7.57 -7.99
CA ARG A 164 -9.82 6.36 -7.98
C ARG A 164 -9.03 5.14 -8.40
N GLN A 165 -8.24 5.23 -9.48
CA GLN A 165 -7.35 4.16 -9.90
C GLN A 165 -6.46 3.72 -8.73
N SER A 166 -5.85 4.69 -8.03
CA SER A 166 -4.97 4.40 -6.90
C SER A 166 -5.72 3.72 -5.73
N MET A 167 -6.95 4.16 -5.42
CA MET A 167 -7.78 3.57 -4.35
C MET A 167 -8.19 2.14 -4.69
N VAL A 168 -8.78 1.93 -5.87
CA VAL A 168 -9.28 0.63 -6.35
C VAL A 168 -8.14 -0.40 -6.38
N TRP A 169 -6.99 -0.02 -6.96
CA TRP A 169 -5.84 -0.90 -7.01
C TRP A 169 -5.38 -1.32 -5.62
N SER A 170 -5.14 -0.35 -4.73
CA SER A 170 -4.64 -0.62 -3.39
C SER A 170 -5.65 -1.44 -2.58
N ARG A 171 -6.96 -1.17 -2.70
CA ARG A 171 -8.02 -1.95 -2.06
C ARG A 171 -7.97 -3.42 -2.49
N GLN A 172 -7.92 -3.68 -3.80
CA GLN A 172 -7.92 -5.04 -4.33
C GLN A 172 -6.69 -5.83 -3.89
N GLU A 173 -5.51 -5.18 -3.86
CA GLU A 173 -4.27 -5.80 -3.39
C GLU A 173 -4.33 -6.15 -1.91
N HIS A 174 -4.76 -5.22 -1.06
CA HIS A 174 -4.84 -5.45 0.37
C HIS A 174 -5.91 -6.49 0.74
N ARG A 175 -7.08 -6.48 0.09
CA ARG A 175 -8.14 -7.44 0.35
C ARG A 175 -7.72 -8.88 -0.01
N ALA A 176 -7.08 -9.06 -1.16
CA ALA A 176 -6.58 -10.37 -1.56
C ALA A 176 -5.43 -10.82 -0.67
N TYR A 177 -4.49 -9.93 -0.35
CA TYR A 177 -3.35 -10.28 0.48
C TYR A 177 -3.77 -10.62 1.93
N SER A 178 -4.75 -9.91 2.48
CA SER A 178 -5.37 -10.27 3.77
C SER A 178 -5.93 -11.70 3.76
N ALA A 179 -6.70 -12.05 2.72
CA ALA A 179 -7.24 -13.41 2.56
C ALA A 179 -6.13 -14.46 2.42
N THR A 180 -5.07 -14.16 1.66
CA THR A 180 -3.90 -15.05 1.52
C THR A 180 -3.18 -15.28 2.84
N ILE A 181 -2.91 -14.23 3.62
CA ILE A 181 -2.25 -14.34 4.93
C ILE A 181 -3.09 -15.21 5.87
N LEU A 182 -4.40 -14.94 5.95
CA LEU A 182 -5.30 -15.67 6.83
C LEU A 182 -5.38 -17.16 6.42
N THR A 183 -5.50 -17.44 5.13
CA THR A 183 -5.54 -18.82 4.61
C THR A 183 -4.26 -19.57 4.94
N THR A 184 -3.09 -18.95 4.74
CA THR A 184 -1.79 -19.55 5.10
C THR A 184 -1.70 -19.83 6.61
N GLY A 185 -2.17 -18.90 7.44
CA GLY A 185 -2.21 -19.09 8.90
C GLY A 185 -3.08 -20.25 9.33
N VAL A 186 -4.26 -20.39 8.73
CA VAL A 186 -5.18 -21.51 9.00
C VAL A 186 -4.57 -22.84 8.57
N ILE A 187 -3.94 -22.91 7.39
CA ILE A 187 -3.25 -24.12 6.91
C ILE A 187 -2.13 -24.51 7.89
N TRP A 188 -1.32 -23.55 8.33
CA TRP A 188 -0.24 -23.81 9.29
C TRP A 188 -0.78 -24.34 10.64
N PHE A 189 -1.89 -23.79 11.12
CA PHE A 189 -2.56 -24.27 12.33
C PHE A 189 -3.06 -25.72 12.19
N ILE A 190 -3.70 -26.04 11.06
CA ILE A 190 -4.20 -27.38 10.78
C ILE A 190 -3.04 -28.39 10.72
N ILE A 191 -1.91 -28.03 10.10
CA ILE A 191 -0.72 -28.89 10.07
C ILE A 191 -0.24 -29.20 11.50
N GLY A 192 -0.18 -28.19 12.38
CA GLY A 192 0.18 -28.38 13.79
C GLY A 192 -0.75 -29.33 14.52
N LEU A 193 -2.07 -29.23 14.28
CA LEU A 193 -3.07 -30.15 14.84
C LEU A 193 -2.91 -31.58 14.32
N VAL A 194 -2.70 -31.76 13.01
CA VAL A 194 -2.50 -33.08 12.40
C VAL A 194 -1.26 -33.76 13.00
N ILE A 195 -0.16 -33.02 13.18
CA ILE A 195 1.05 -33.55 13.84
C ILE A 195 0.73 -33.99 15.26
N ALA A 196 -0.03 -33.19 16.02
CA ALA A 196 -0.41 -33.54 17.39
C ALA A 196 -1.21 -34.85 17.45
N LEU A 197 -2.16 -35.03 16.52
CA LEU A 197 -2.98 -36.23 16.43
C LEU A 197 -2.18 -37.46 16.01
N VAL A 198 -1.34 -37.36 14.96
CA VAL A 198 -0.51 -38.48 14.47
C VAL A 198 0.53 -38.94 15.49
N ARG A 199 0.91 -38.07 16.43
CA ARG A 199 1.90 -38.35 17.47
C ARG A 199 1.28 -38.62 18.84
N ASP A 200 -0.05 -38.72 18.92
CA ASP A 200 -0.82 -38.93 20.16
C ASP A 200 -0.40 -37.97 21.29
N LEU A 201 -0.16 -36.70 20.95
CA LEU A 201 0.25 -35.70 21.94
C LEU A 201 -0.91 -35.39 22.89
N SER A 202 -0.61 -35.32 24.19
CA SER A 202 -1.51 -34.69 25.14
C SER A 202 -1.73 -33.22 24.79
N LEU A 203 -2.83 -32.62 25.27
CA LEU A 203 -3.06 -31.19 25.09
C LEU A 203 -1.90 -30.35 25.65
N ALA A 204 -1.35 -30.74 26.80
CA ALA A 204 -0.20 -30.06 27.40
C ALA A 204 1.04 -30.16 26.49
N ASP A 205 1.32 -31.33 25.93
CA ASP A 205 2.42 -31.54 25.01
C ASP A 205 2.27 -30.71 23.73
N TYR A 206 1.07 -30.67 23.13
CA TYR A 206 0.80 -29.82 21.98
C TYR A 206 1.05 -28.34 22.29
N LEU A 207 0.51 -27.86 23.43
CA LEU A 207 0.63 -26.47 23.82
C LEU A 207 2.10 -26.06 24.02
N ILE A 208 2.88 -26.89 24.71
CA ILE A 208 4.28 -26.58 25.04
C ILE A 208 5.20 -26.77 23.83
N LYS A 209 5.04 -27.86 23.08
CA LYS A 209 6.01 -28.28 22.04
C LYS A 209 5.73 -27.65 20.67
N ILE A 210 4.47 -27.33 20.35
CA ILE A 210 4.07 -26.84 19.02
C ILE A 210 3.49 -25.43 19.09
N PHE A 211 2.45 -25.23 19.92
CA PHE A 211 1.70 -23.99 19.92
C PHE A 211 2.52 -22.81 20.47
N LEU A 212 3.10 -22.94 21.68
CA LEU A 212 3.80 -21.86 22.35
C LEU A 212 4.99 -21.31 21.54
N PRO A 213 5.86 -22.14 20.92
CA PRO A 213 6.90 -21.64 20.02
C PRO A 213 6.35 -20.97 18.74
N SER A 214 5.18 -21.41 18.26
CA SER A 214 4.54 -20.87 17.05
C SER A 214 3.62 -19.68 17.32
N ALA A 215 3.27 -19.42 18.59
CA ALA A 215 2.27 -18.43 18.98
C ALA A 215 2.58 -17.01 18.46
N PRO A 216 3.83 -16.51 18.52
CA PRO A 216 4.16 -15.20 17.95
C PRO A 216 3.83 -15.11 16.45
N ALA A 217 4.13 -16.17 15.68
CA ALA A 217 3.83 -16.21 14.25
C ALA A 217 2.32 -16.27 13.97
N PHE A 218 1.55 -16.99 14.78
CA PHE A 218 0.08 -17.01 14.67
C PHE A 218 -0.53 -15.64 14.94
N LEU A 219 -0.13 -15.00 16.05
CA LEU A 219 -0.60 -13.68 16.42
C LEU A 219 -0.23 -12.64 15.35
N ASP A 220 1.00 -12.67 14.83
CA ASP A 220 1.45 -11.78 13.76
C ASP A 220 0.68 -12.01 12.45
N THR A 221 0.33 -13.26 12.14
CA THR A 221 -0.47 -13.60 10.96
C THR A 221 -1.88 -13.02 11.04
N ILE A 222 -2.56 -13.22 12.17
CA ILE A 222 -3.91 -12.68 12.40
C ILE A 222 -3.88 -11.15 12.37
N GLU A 223 -2.92 -10.55 13.08
CA GLU A 223 -2.80 -9.09 13.16
C GLU A 223 -2.49 -8.48 11.80
N LEU A 224 -1.57 -9.07 11.02
CA LEU A 224 -1.24 -8.58 9.69
C LEU A 224 -2.42 -8.73 8.72
N ALA A 225 -3.15 -9.85 8.77
CA ALA A 225 -4.36 -10.04 7.96
C ALA A 225 -5.41 -8.98 8.30
N ARG A 226 -5.63 -8.71 9.59
CA ARG A 226 -6.55 -7.68 10.08
C ARG A 226 -6.15 -6.28 9.62
N GLN A 227 -4.86 -5.92 9.75
CA GLN A 227 -4.34 -4.64 9.27
C GLN A 227 -4.57 -4.44 7.77
N HIS A 228 -4.32 -5.47 6.95
CA HIS A 228 -4.58 -5.39 5.51
C HIS A 228 -6.07 -5.25 5.20
N TRP A 229 -6.94 -5.97 5.91
CA TRP A 229 -8.39 -5.86 5.74
C TRP A 229 -8.91 -4.47 6.12
N GLN A 230 -8.50 -3.93 7.28
CA GLN A 230 -8.86 -2.57 7.71
C GLN A 230 -8.39 -1.53 6.69
N HIS A 231 -7.19 -1.69 6.15
CA HIS A 231 -6.65 -0.79 5.15
C HIS A 231 -7.42 -0.86 3.82
N ALA A 232 -7.83 -2.06 3.39
CA ALA A 232 -8.70 -2.22 2.23
C ALA A 232 -10.06 -1.53 2.43
N ASN A 233 -10.65 -1.62 3.62
CA ASN A 233 -11.91 -0.95 3.93
C ASN A 233 -11.76 0.57 3.95
N ALA A 234 -10.68 1.11 4.51
CA ALA A 234 -10.42 2.54 4.50
C ALA A 234 -10.20 3.07 3.06
N ARG A 235 -9.52 2.30 2.20
CA ARG A 235 -9.42 2.59 0.77
C ARG A 235 -10.79 2.56 0.08
N GLN A 236 -11.66 1.63 0.46
CA GLN A 236 -13.02 1.54 -0.07
C GLN A 236 -13.87 2.76 0.32
N GLN A 237 -13.74 3.26 1.56
CA GLN A 237 -14.43 4.48 1.97
C GLN A 237 -13.98 5.70 1.16
N ALA A 238 -12.67 5.82 0.90
CA ALA A 238 -12.16 6.87 0.02
C ALA A 238 -12.63 6.71 -1.43
N GLU A 239 -12.74 5.47 -1.92
CA GLU A 239 -13.33 5.16 -3.24
C GLU A 239 -14.81 5.57 -3.32
N HIS A 240 -15.64 5.25 -2.33
CA HIS A 240 -17.05 5.67 -2.32
C HIS A 240 -17.18 7.19 -2.35
N LYS A 241 -16.35 7.91 -1.58
CA LYS A 241 -16.32 9.37 -1.64
C LYS A 241 -15.98 9.90 -3.03
N ILE A 242 -15.04 9.25 -3.73
CA ILE A 242 -14.70 9.60 -5.10
C ILE A 242 -15.90 9.33 -6.02
N ASP A 243 -16.59 8.20 -5.87
CA ASP A 243 -17.77 7.86 -6.67
C ASP A 243 -18.91 8.88 -6.44
N ASP A 244 -19.16 9.30 -5.19
CA ASP A 244 -20.14 10.34 -4.85
C ASP A 244 -19.80 11.70 -5.50
N LEU A 245 -18.52 12.10 -5.43
CA LEU A 245 -18.04 13.32 -6.09
C LEU A 245 -18.16 13.24 -7.61
N TRP A 246 -17.92 12.06 -8.19
CA TRP A 246 -18.07 11.85 -9.63
C TRP A 246 -19.53 11.96 -10.07
N GLN A 247 -20.48 11.38 -9.34
CA GLN A 247 -21.90 11.49 -9.66
C GLN A 247 -22.41 12.93 -9.59
N ALA A 248 -21.99 13.68 -8.56
CA ALA A 248 -22.29 15.10 -8.45
C ALA A 248 -21.70 15.90 -9.63
N TYR A 249 -20.44 15.62 -9.99
CA TYR A 249 -19.76 16.24 -11.13
C TYR A 249 -20.47 15.97 -12.47
N VAL A 250 -20.95 14.75 -12.72
CA VAL A 250 -21.65 14.42 -13.98
C VAL A 250 -22.94 15.24 -14.16
N THR A 251 -23.62 15.56 -13.06
CA THR A 251 -24.88 16.34 -13.10
C THR A 251 -24.59 17.84 -13.08
N GLN A 252 -23.61 18.27 -12.29
CA GLN A 252 -23.26 19.68 -12.08
C GLN A 252 -21.74 19.83 -12.03
N PRO A 253 -21.07 19.94 -13.20
CA PRO A 253 -19.60 19.96 -13.28
C PRO A 253 -18.93 21.03 -12.42
N ASP A 254 -19.56 22.20 -12.28
CA ASP A 254 -19.03 23.34 -11.53
C ASP A 254 -18.94 23.09 -10.01
N THR A 255 -19.57 22.03 -9.51
CA THR A 255 -19.55 21.68 -8.07
C THR A 255 -18.25 21.01 -7.64
N LEU A 256 -17.46 20.46 -8.57
CA LEU A 256 -16.23 19.77 -8.25
C LEU A 256 -15.09 20.76 -7.97
N ALA A 257 -14.84 21.02 -6.69
CA ALA A 257 -13.75 21.89 -6.27
C ALA A 257 -12.41 21.13 -6.13
N ILE A 258 -11.31 21.87 -6.28
CA ILE A 258 -9.94 21.37 -6.06
C ILE A 258 -9.77 20.84 -4.63
N SER A 259 -10.45 21.46 -3.65
CA SER A 259 -10.44 21.04 -2.26
C SER A 259 -10.96 19.61 -2.09
N ASN A 260 -11.93 19.16 -2.89
CA ASN A 260 -12.40 17.78 -2.87
C ASN A 260 -11.28 16.80 -3.28
N CYS A 261 -10.60 17.08 -4.39
CA CYS A 261 -9.46 16.29 -4.85
C CYS A 261 -8.30 16.32 -3.84
N ARG A 262 -8.07 17.47 -3.20
CA ARG A 262 -7.06 17.63 -2.15
C ARG A 262 -7.37 16.78 -0.92
N GLU A 263 -8.62 16.73 -0.48
CA GLU A 263 -9.04 15.92 0.67
C GLU A 263 -8.91 14.42 0.39
N VAL A 264 -9.27 13.98 -0.82
CA VAL A 264 -9.04 12.59 -1.27
C VAL A 264 -7.54 12.27 -1.29
N GLN A 265 -6.71 13.19 -1.76
CA GLN A 265 -5.25 13.00 -1.76
C GLN A 265 -4.66 12.97 -0.34
N ASP A 266 -5.18 13.77 0.60
CA ASP A 266 -4.77 13.73 2.00
C ASP A 266 -5.07 12.36 2.63
N ALA A 267 -6.26 11.80 2.34
CA ALA A 267 -6.59 10.42 2.71
C ALA A 267 -5.64 9.42 2.03
N ALA A 268 -5.31 9.60 0.75
CA ALA A 268 -4.37 8.75 0.03
C ALA A 268 -2.98 8.76 0.67
N PHE A 269 -2.47 9.93 1.06
CA PHE A 269 -1.21 10.11 1.76
C PHE A 269 -1.21 9.40 3.12
N LEU A 270 -2.22 9.64 3.96
CA LEU A 270 -2.34 9.00 5.26
C LEU A 270 -2.39 7.47 5.16
N LEU A 271 -3.16 6.95 4.21
CA LEU A 271 -3.23 5.52 3.95
C LEU A 271 -1.88 4.99 3.45
N ARG A 272 -1.14 5.72 2.62
CA ARG A 272 0.22 5.29 2.21
C ARG A 272 1.24 5.38 3.35
N ARG A 273 1.12 6.35 4.25
CA ARG A 273 2.05 6.55 5.36
C ARG A 273 1.87 5.48 6.45
N ASN A 274 0.63 5.22 6.84
CA ASN A 274 0.31 4.40 8.01
C ASN A 274 -0.05 2.94 7.66
N GLY A 275 -0.27 2.63 6.38
CA GLY A 275 -0.77 1.33 5.94
C GLY A 275 0.25 0.19 6.00
N PRO A 276 -0.19 -1.07 6.22
CA PRO A 276 0.66 -2.23 6.04
C PRO A 276 1.06 -2.35 4.56
N ARG A 277 2.16 -3.04 4.28
CA ARG A 277 2.72 -3.09 2.92
C ARG A 277 2.52 -4.46 2.29
N VAL A 278 2.01 -4.48 1.07
CA VAL A 278 1.90 -5.70 0.26
C VAL A 278 3.29 -6.06 -0.29
N PRO A 279 3.78 -7.30 -0.12
CA PRO A 279 5.07 -7.73 -0.64
C PRO A 279 5.15 -7.61 -2.17
N ASN A 280 6.32 -7.21 -2.68
CA ASN A 280 6.56 -7.07 -4.12
C ASN A 280 6.29 -8.36 -4.91
N LEU A 281 6.54 -9.54 -4.34
CA LEU A 281 6.23 -10.82 -5.00
C LEU A 281 4.73 -10.98 -5.24
N PHE A 282 3.92 -10.72 -4.21
CA PHE A 282 2.46 -10.80 -4.30
C PHE A 282 1.92 -9.77 -5.30
N TYR A 283 2.43 -8.54 -5.23
CA TYR A 283 2.09 -7.49 -6.18
C TYR A 283 2.37 -7.90 -7.64
N LYS A 284 3.54 -8.49 -7.92
CA LYS A 284 3.91 -8.94 -9.27
C LYS A 284 2.94 -10.00 -9.81
N LEU A 285 2.49 -10.94 -8.97
CA LEU A 285 1.56 -12.00 -9.35
C LEU A 285 0.17 -11.46 -9.74
N ARG A 286 -0.24 -10.32 -9.18
CA ARG A 286 -1.59 -9.77 -9.37
C ARG A 286 -1.67 -8.53 -10.26
N ARG A 287 -0.53 -7.90 -10.60
CA ARG A 287 -0.46 -6.64 -11.33
C ARG A 287 -1.38 -6.59 -12.56
N ALA A 288 -1.26 -7.56 -13.48
CA ALA A 288 -2.06 -7.59 -14.70
C ALA A 288 -3.58 -7.62 -14.43
N ARG A 289 -4.01 -8.38 -13.42
CA ARG A 289 -5.42 -8.46 -13.00
C ARG A 289 -5.90 -7.14 -12.41
N SER A 290 -5.10 -6.53 -11.54
CA SER A 290 -5.43 -5.25 -10.90
C SER A 290 -5.47 -4.09 -11.92
N GLU A 291 -4.58 -4.09 -12.92
CA GLU A 291 -4.62 -3.17 -14.08
C GLU A 291 -5.90 -3.32 -14.89
N ALA A 292 -6.27 -4.56 -15.24
CA ALA A 292 -7.48 -4.84 -16.01
C ALA A 292 -8.75 -4.40 -15.27
N ASN A 293 -8.89 -4.76 -13.99
CA ASN A 293 -10.04 -4.39 -13.18
C ASN A 293 -10.20 -2.87 -13.04
N THR A 294 -9.10 -2.16 -12.86
CA THR A 294 -9.15 -0.71 -12.66
C THR A 294 -9.49 0.02 -13.95
N ARG A 295 -8.95 -0.40 -15.09
CA ARG A 295 -9.35 0.12 -16.41
C ARG A 295 -10.82 -0.13 -16.71
N ALA A 296 -11.30 -1.35 -16.48
CA ALA A 296 -12.72 -1.70 -16.68
C ALA A 296 -13.64 -0.86 -15.79
N GLY A 297 -13.28 -0.63 -14.53
CA GLY A 297 -14.05 0.20 -13.61
C GLY A 297 -14.14 1.67 -14.04
N THR A 298 -13.05 2.25 -14.54
CA THR A 298 -13.09 3.64 -15.07
C THR A 298 -13.89 3.74 -16.36
N ALA A 299 -13.74 2.78 -17.28
CA ALA A 299 -14.52 2.74 -18.51
C ALA A 299 -16.04 2.66 -18.22
N ALA A 300 -16.44 1.87 -17.21
CA ALA A 300 -17.84 1.78 -16.79
C ALA A 300 -18.38 3.13 -16.26
N LEU A 301 -17.57 3.89 -15.50
CA LEU A 301 -17.97 5.22 -15.02
C LEU A 301 -18.15 6.22 -16.16
N LEU A 302 -17.22 6.24 -17.11
CA LEU A 302 -17.30 7.13 -18.28
C LEU A 302 -18.50 6.79 -19.16
N ASN A 303 -18.71 5.51 -19.47
CA ASN A 303 -19.85 5.07 -20.28
C ASN A 303 -21.19 5.36 -19.60
N GLY A 304 -21.28 5.15 -18.28
CA GLY A 304 -22.46 5.48 -17.49
C GLY A 304 -22.78 6.98 -17.48
N SER A 305 -21.76 7.84 -17.45
CA SER A 305 -21.96 9.29 -17.54
C SER A 305 -22.47 9.74 -18.91
N HIS A 306 -22.05 9.10 -20.00
CA HIS A 306 -22.54 9.42 -21.34
C HIS A 306 -23.98 8.96 -21.58
N ALA A 307 -24.37 7.79 -21.03
CA ALA A 307 -25.74 7.29 -21.16
C ALA A 307 -26.78 8.14 -20.41
N GLY A 308 -26.40 8.80 -19.32
CA GLY A 308 -27.27 9.71 -18.56
C GLY A 308 -27.37 11.13 -19.13
N GLN A 309 -26.61 11.46 -20.18
CA GLN A 309 -26.62 12.76 -20.87
C GLN A 309 -27.33 12.73 -22.23
N ALA A 310 -27.92 11.59 -22.63
CA ALA A 310 -28.75 11.51 -23.82
C ALA A 310 -30.08 12.26 -23.56
N PRO A 311 -30.46 13.24 -24.38
CA PRO A 311 -31.77 13.87 -24.26
C PRO A 311 -32.84 12.89 -24.73
N ASP A 312 -33.90 12.73 -23.93
CA ASP A 312 -35.21 12.26 -24.41
C ASP A 312 -35.81 13.29 -25.38
#